data_AF-A0A171B4G2-F1
#
_entry.id   AF-A0A171B4G2-F1
#
_cell.length_a   1.000
_cell.length_b   1.000
_cell.length_c   1.000
_cell.angle_alpha   90.00
_cell.angle_beta   90.00
_cell.angle_gamma   90.00
#
_symmetry.space_group_name_H-M   'P 1'
#
loop_
_entity.id
_entity.type
_entity.pdbx_description
1 polymer ?
#
loop_
_entity_poly.entity_id
_entity_poly.type
_entity_poly.pdbx_seq_one_letter_code
_entity_poly.pdbx_strand_id
1 'polypeptide(L)'
;MPAYHSSFLDYSQQVGNMAILPLRTQYRGPAPTTDKDMDIIDEAIYYFKANVFFRTYEIKSEADRVLIYIILYITECLKKLQKCISKSDGLKEMYTLAISKFDIPGEP
;
A
#
# COMPACT_ATOMS: atom_id res chain seq x y z
N MET A 1 16.13 15.40 6.07
CA MET A 1 14.72 15.27 6.50
C MET A 1 14.44 13.79 6.72
N PRO A 2 13.75 13.38 7.80
CA PRO A 2 13.37 11.98 8.01
C PRO A 2 12.27 11.54 7.03
N ALA A 3 12.07 10.23 6.90
CA ALA A 3 10.98 9.66 6.11
C ALA A 3 9.60 9.98 6.73
N TYR A 4 8.55 9.97 5.91
CA TYR A 4 7.18 10.20 6.37
C TYR A 4 6.58 8.90 6.89
N HIS A 5 6.05 8.95 8.11
CA HIS A 5 5.42 7.83 8.81
C HIS A 5 3.90 7.88 8.71
N SER A 6 3.26 6.73 8.92
CA SER A 6 1.80 6.69 8.95
C SER A 6 1.24 7.41 10.16
N SER A 7 0.20 8.20 9.94
CA SER A 7 -0.57 8.89 11.00
C SER A 7 -1.66 8.01 11.61
N PHE A 8 -1.97 6.86 11.01
CA PHE A 8 -3.01 5.94 11.48
C PHE A 8 -2.49 5.03 12.59
N LEU A 9 -2.65 5.47 13.85
CA LEU A 9 -2.25 4.71 15.03
C LEU A 9 -3.42 3.99 15.71
N ASP A 10 -4.66 4.35 15.37
CA ASP A 10 -5.86 3.77 15.95
C ASP A 10 -6.28 2.49 15.19
N TYR A 11 -5.65 1.37 15.54
CA TYR A 11 -6.04 0.03 15.08
C TYR A 11 -6.07 -0.95 16.25
N SER A 12 -7.10 -1.82 16.30
CA SER A 12 -7.18 -2.89 17.32
C SER A 12 -6.84 -4.27 16.76
N GLN A 13 -6.86 -4.41 15.44
CA GLN A 13 -6.61 -5.68 14.75
C GLN A 13 -5.27 -5.64 14.03
N GLN A 14 -4.56 -6.76 14.08
CA GLN A 14 -3.28 -6.97 13.42
C GLN A 14 -3.21 -8.40 12.87
N VAL A 15 -2.52 -8.58 11.74
CA VAL A 15 -2.18 -9.90 11.19
C VAL A 15 -0.66 -10.01 11.16
N GLY A 16 -0.11 -10.94 11.93
CA GLY A 16 1.34 -11.00 12.16
C GLY A 16 1.85 -9.68 12.72
N ASN A 17 2.80 -9.06 12.02
CA ASN A 17 3.37 -7.76 12.36
C ASN A 17 2.89 -6.68 11.39
N MET A 18 1.61 -6.66 11.04
CA MET A 18 1.01 -5.61 10.20
C MET A 18 -0.35 -5.21 10.76
N ALA A 19 -0.64 -3.92 10.79
CA ALA A 19 -1.93 -3.40 11.22
C ALA A 19 -3.03 -3.71 10.19
N ILE A 20 -4.21 -4.13 10.65
CA ILE A 20 -5.41 -4.13 9.80
C ILE A 20 -6.06 -2.76 9.90
N LEU A 21 -5.84 -1.93 8.87
CA LEU A 21 -6.39 -0.59 8.80
C LEU A 21 -7.70 -0.58 8.00
N PRO A 22 -8.70 0.23 8.41
CA PRO A 22 -9.92 0.40 7.63
C PRO A 22 -9.64 1.01 6.25
N LEU A 23 -10.32 0.52 5.21
CA LEU A 23 -10.15 0.97 3.82
C LEU A 23 -11.48 1.42 3.22
N ARG A 24 -11.41 2.42 2.33
CA ARG A 24 -12.54 2.82 1.51
C ARG A 24 -12.50 2.03 0.20
N THR A 25 -13.13 0.86 0.18
CA THR A 25 -13.10 -0.05 -0.97
C THR A 25 -14.45 -0.70 -1.25
N GLN A 26 -14.71 -1.00 -2.53
CA GLN A 26 -15.85 -1.79 -2.99
C GLN A 26 -15.48 -3.27 -3.18
N TYR A 27 -14.19 -3.60 -3.09
CA TYR A 27 -13.70 -4.96 -3.24
C TYR A 27 -13.82 -5.74 -1.93
N ARG A 28 -14.13 -7.03 -2.02
CA ARG A 28 -14.23 -7.90 -0.85
C ARG A 28 -12.85 -8.14 -0.25
N GLY A 29 -12.74 -8.02 1.07
CA GLY A 29 -11.50 -8.27 1.79
C GLY A 29 -11.71 -8.32 3.30
N PRO A 30 -10.68 -8.71 4.07
CA PRO A 30 -10.74 -8.79 5.53
C PRO A 30 -10.61 -7.43 6.23
N ALA A 31 -10.28 -6.36 5.49
CA ALA A 31 -10.15 -5.02 6.04
C ALA A 31 -11.51 -4.42 6.43
N PRO A 32 -11.64 -3.76 7.60
CA PRO A 32 -12.83 -3.01 7.95
C PRO A 32 -13.15 -1.94 6.92
N THR A 33 -14.42 -1.70 6.65
CA THR A 33 -14.84 -0.61 5.76
C THR A 33 -14.88 0.71 6.53
N THR A 34 -14.47 1.80 5.89
CA THR A 34 -14.61 3.15 6.46
C THR A 34 -15.15 4.12 5.42
N ASP A 35 -15.96 5.08 5.89
CA ASP A 35 -16.46 6.20 5.09
C ASP A 35 -15.61 7.47 5.27
N LYS A 36 -14.44 7.36 5.94
CA LYS A 36 -13.50 8.47 6.08
C LYS A 36 -12.93 8.86 4.71
N ASP A 37 -12.64 10.15 4.55
CA ASP A 37 -12.11 10.69 3.28
C ASP A 37 -10.68 10.24 2.98
N MET A 38 -9.89 9.95 4.02
CA MET A 38 -8.49 9.55 3.96
C MET A 38 -8.31 8.16 4.56
N ASP A 39 -7.71 7.26 3.80
CA ASP A 39 -7.23 5.96 4.27
C ASP A 39 -5.72 5.78 4.07
N ILE A 40 -5.19 4.60 4.44
CA ILE A 40 -3.76 4.30 4.32
C ILE A 40 -3.27 4.24 2.87
N ILE A 41 -4.16 3.97 1.89
CA ILE A 41 -3.80 3.95 0.47
C ILE A 41 -3.62 5.40 -0.01
N ASP A 42 -4.53 6.29 0.36
CA ASP A 42 -4.44 7.72 0.05
C ASP A 42 -3.16 8.33 0.67
N GLU A 43 -2.86 7.98 1.93
CA GLU A 43 -1.63 8.39 2.63
C GLU A 43 -0.37 7.85 1.93
N ALA A 44 -0.38 6.59 1.51
CA ALA A 44 0.73 5.98 0.80
C ALA A 44 1.01 6.65 -0.55
N ILE A 45 -0.04 6.96 -1.33
CA ILE A 45 0.11 7.67 -2.61
C ILE A 45 0.61 9.10 -2.38
N TYR A 46 0.12 9.77 -1.34
CA TYR A 46 0.55 11.12 -0.97
C TYR A 46 2.04 11.16 -0.59
N TYR A 47 2.50 10.20 0.22
CA TYR A 47 3.90 10.13 0.66
C TYR A 47 4.85 9.45 -0.34
N PHE A 48 4.34 8.72 -1.34
CA PHE A 48 5.14 7.92 -2.27
C PHE A 48 6.31 8.70 -2.88
N LYS A 49 6.05 9.89 -3.44
CA LYS A 49 7.07 10.71 -4.13
C LYS A 49 8.22 11.13 -3.20
N ALA A 50 7.96 11.32 -1.92
CA ALA A 50 9.00 11.64 -0.96
C ALA A 50 9.68 10.37 -0.43
N ASN A 51 8.89 9.37 -0.04
CA ASN A 51 9.38 8.17 0.63
C ASN A 51 10.23 7.27 -0.27
N VAL A 52 9.99 7.25 -1.59
CA VAL A 52 10.73 6.39 -2.54
C VAL A 52 12.22 6.71 -2.63
N PHE A 53 12.66 7.91 -2.25
CA PHE A 53 14.08 8.31 -2.30
C PHE A 53 14.88 7.89 -1.05
N PHE A 54 14.21 7.48 0.03
CA PHE A 54 14.89 7.10 1.25
C PHE A 54 15.38 5.65 1.20
N ARG A 55 16.67 5.45 1.49
CA ARG A 55 17.29 4.11 1.56
C ARG A 55 17.01 3.40 2.88
N THR A 56 16.76 4.16 3.94
CA THR A 56 16.56 3.66 5.30
C THR A 56 15.23 4.20 5.81
N TYR A 57 14.43 3.31 6.39
CA TYR A 57 13.16 3.66 7.01
C TYR A 57 13.12 3.03 8.40
N GLU A 58 12.96 3.87 9.43
CA GLU A 58 12.79 3.40 10.81
C GLU A 58 11.32 3.00 11.02
N ILE A 59 11.05 1.78 11.50
CA ILE A 59 9.68 1.34 11.72
C ILE A 59 9.25 1.77 13.12
N LYS A 60 8.26 2.68 13.21
CA LYS A 60 7.74 3.18 14.49
C LYS A 60 6.43 2.52 14.92
N SER A 61 5.66 2.00 13.98
CA SER A 61 4.37 1.35 14.24
C SER A 61 4.10 0.19 13.28
N GLU A 62 3.08 -0.61 13.57
CA GLU A 62 2.63 -1.67 12.64
C GLU A 62 1.99 -1.07 11.38
N ALA A 63 1.43 0.14 11.46
CA ALA A 63 0.90 0.89 10.32
C ALA A 63 2.01 1.31 9.34
N ASP A 64 3.21 1.63 9.83
CA ASP A 64 4.36 1.90 8.97
C ASP A 64 4.72 0.70 8.08
N ARG A 65 4.56 -0.53 8.57
CA ARG A 65 4.82 -1.73 7.76
C ARG A 65 3.83 -1.86 6.61
N VAL A 66 2.55 -1.53 6.86
CA VAL A 66 1.53 -1.46 5.82
C VAL A 66 1.87 -0.37 4.81
N LEU A 67 2.27 0.81 5.27
CA LEU A 67 2.69 1.94 4.43
C LEU A 67 3.87 1.55 3.51
N ILE A 68 4.90 0.91 4.06
CA ILE A 68 6.06 0.42 3.29
C ILE A 68 5.61 -0.58 2.23
N TYR A 69 4.76 -1.55 2.58
CA TYR A 69 4.25 -2.54 1.63
C TYR A 69 3.52 -1.89 0.45
N ILE A 70 2.65 -0.90 0.72
CA ILE A 70 1.93 -0.19 -0.33
C ILE A 70 2.89 0.63 -1.21
N ILE A 71 3.91 1.28 -0.64
CA ILE A 71 4.93 2.01 -1.42
C ILE A 71 5.69 1.08 -2.38
N LEU A 72 6.06 -0.12 -1.92
CA LEU A 72 6.68 -1.15 -2.76
C LEU A 72 5.73 -1.61 -3.86
N TYR A 73 4.45 -1.85 -3.53
CA TYR A 73 3.42 -2.24 -4.49
C TYR A 73 3.17 -1.15 -5.56
N ILE A 74 3.14 0.13 -5.17
CA ILE A 74 3.04 1.25 -6.13
C ILE A 74 4.22 1.22 -7.11
N THR A 75 5.43 0.89 -6.64
CA THR A 75 6.60 0.78 -7.52
C THR A 75 6.41 -0.33 -8.56
N GLU A 76 5.86 -1.49 -8.18
CA GLU A 76 5.53 -2.57 -9.13
C GLU A 76 4.41 -2.18 -10.10
N CYS A 77 3.37 -1.48 -9.63
CA CYS A 77 2.33 -0.92 -10.48
C CYS A 77 2.93 0.01 -11.55
N LEU A 78 3.84 0.92 -11.16
CA LEU A 78 4.48 1.86 -12.08
C LEU A 78 5.35 1.15 -13.12
N LYS A 79 6.07 0.08 -12.76
CA LYS A 79 6.86 -0.72 -13.71
C LYS A 79 5.99 -1.34 -14.81
N LYS A 80 4.80 -1.83 -14.45
CA LYS A 80 3.83 -2.35 -15.43
C LYS A 80 3.17 -1.24 -16.25
N LEU A 81 2.74 -0.16 -15.58
CA LEU A 81 2.11 0.99 -16.23
C LEU A 81 3.03 1.69 -17.23
N GLN A 82 4.35 1.66 -17.03
CA GLN A 82 5.33 2.20 -17.97
C GLN A 82 5.19 1.62 -19.40
N LYS A 83 4.72 0.37 -19.53
CA LYS A 83 4.54 -0.31 -20.82
C LYS A 83 3.14 -0.09 -21.43
N CYS A 84 2.22 0.49 -20.67
CA CYS A 84 0.83 0.69 -21.09
C CYS A 84 0.70 1.98 -21.90
N ILE A 85 -0.05 1.93 -23.00
CA ILE A 85 -0.25 3.09 -23.90
C ILE A 85 -1.55 3.83 -23.55
N SER A 86 -2.59 3.09 -23.18
CA SER A 86 -3.91 3.64 -22.86
C SER A 86 -4.30 3.41 -21.40
N LYS A 87 -5.19 4.27 -20.89
CA LYS A 87 -5.77 4.11 -19.54
C LYS A 87 -6.53 2.77 -19.42
N SER A 88 -7.23 2.34 -20.47
CA SER A 88 -7.95 1.07 -20.48
C SER A 88 -7.03 -0.14 -20.38
N ASP A 89 -5.87 -0.10 -21.04
CA ASP A 89 -4.89 -1.19 -20.94
C ASP A 89 -4.24 -1.21 -19.56
N GLY A 90 -3.92 -0.02 -19.01
CA GLY A 90 -3.45 0.12 -17.64
C GLY A 90 -4.42 -0.49 -16.63
N LEU A 91 -5.72 -0.23 -16.76
CA LEU A 91 -6.73 -0.82 -15.86
C LEU A 91 -6.74 -2.36 -15.92
N LYS A 92 -6.62 -2.96 -17.11
CA LYS A 92 -6.56 -4.42 -17.28
C LYS A 92 -5.29 -4.99 -16.64
N GLU A 93 -4.14 -4.38 -16.90
CA GLU A 93 -2.86 -4.83 -16.34
C GLU A 93 -2.81 -4.68 -14.81
N MET A 94 -3.38 -3.61 -14.25
CA MET A 94 -3.48 -3.44 -12.80
C MET A 94 -4.40 -4.49 -12.17
N TYR A 95 -5.50 -4.85 -12.83
CA TYR A 95 -6.37 -5.92 -12.37
C TYR A 95 -5.65 -7.27 -12.38
N THR A 96 -4.91 -7.58 -13.46
CA THR A 96 -4.09 -8.79 -13.54
C THR A 96 -2.99 -8.81 -12.47
N LEU A 97 -2.35 -7.66 -12.20
CA LEU A 97 -1.35 -7.54 -11.12
C LEU A 97 -1.99 -7.79 -9.75
N ALA A 98 -3.17 -7.23 -9.47
CA ALA A 98 -3.85 -7.38 -8.19
C ALA A 98 -4.23 -8.83 -7.84
N ILE A 99 -4.40 -9.69 -8.86
CA ILE A 99 -4.74 -11.12 -8.67
C ILE A 99 -3.49 -12.01 -8.71
N SER A 100 -2.35 -11.49 -9.20
CA SER A 100 -1.12 -12.27 -9.28
C SER A 100 -0.64 -12.71 -7.91
N LYS A 101 0.01 -13.87 -7.85
CA LYS A 101 0.60 -14.37 -6.60
C LYS A 101 1.83 -13.51 -6.28
N PHE A 102 1.83 -12.95 -5.08
CA PHE A 102 3.01 -12.32 -4.48
C PHE A 102 3.49 -13.17 -3.31
N ASP A 103 4.79 -13.13 -3.08
CA ASP A 103 5.39 -13.78 -1.93
C ASP A 103 5.03 -13.01 -0.66
N ILE A 104 4.58 -13.72 0.37
CA ILE A 104 4.23 -13.15 1.67
C ILE A 104 5.42 -13.23 2.64
N PRO A 105 5.43 -12.46 3.75
CA PRO A 105 6.51 -12.55 4.73
C PRO A 105 6.76 -13.99 5.20
N GLY A 106 7.96 -14.50 4.91
CA GLY A 106 8.38 -15.88 5.21
C GLY A 106 8.42 -16.82 4.00
N GLU A 107 7.86 -16.43 2.86
CA GLU A 107 8.09 -17.08 1.56
C GLU A 107 9.45 -16.64 0.96
N PRO A 108 10.08 -17.48 0.12
CA PRO A 108 11.43 -17.27 -0.42
C PRO A 108 11.56 -16.13 -1.44
#